data_AF-A0A625EJ46-F1
#
_entry.id   AF-A0A625EJ46-F1
#
_cell.length_a   1.000
_cell.length_b   1.000
_cell.length_c   1.000
_cell.angle_alpha   90.00
_cell.angle_beta   90.00
_cell.angle_gamma   90.00
#
_symmetry.space_group_name_H-M   'P 1'
#
loop_
_entity.id
_entity.type
_entity.pdbx_description
1 polymer ?
#
loop_
_entity_poly.entity_id
_entity_poly.type
_entity_poly.pdbx_seq_one_letter_code
_entity_poly.pdbx_strand_id
1 'polypeptide(L)'
;MAGDWIKMRADLHTHPKVVRMASALKADRLRIVGGLHSAWCLFDVHSVDGFLDGYSAETLDDLIGFPGFARAMMAVGWLEEDGESLVMPRFEAHNGQSAKRRAQDADRKRNVRKASASEADKKRTREEKRREDLKDKTPHIGDEKNQPVDNSGGEEPDPHATNSVTDGYAPPGGSGYLGKFTMPDSWTPDPDFTKRAALWGVNLKTDVTPFELADFITYWKAEGKAFHHDQWQQKLARSVQLSRSKPARTQQRDVNAVPEPDSEIPPGFRG
;
A
#
# COMPACT_ATOMS: atom_id res chain seq x y z
N MET A 1 8.42 21.23 12.15
CA MET A 1 6.95 21.13 11.95
C MET A 1 6.67 21.39 10.48
N ALA A 2 6.43 20.36 9.67
CA ALA A 2 5.98 20.56 8.30
C ALA A 2 4.50 20.96 8.36
N GLY A 3 4.13 22.09 7.75
CA GLY A 3 2.73 22.51 7.69
C GLY A 3 1.87 21.55 6.89
N ASP A 4 0.55 21.56 7.14
CA ASP A 4 -0.40 20.80 6.33
C ASP A 4 -0.32 21.22 4.86
N TRP A 5 -0.44 20.22 3.97
CA TRP A 5 -0.28 20.39 2.54
C TRP A 5 -1.53 19.90 1.81
N ILE A 6 -1.87 20.59 0.72
CA ILE A 6 -2.98 20.22 -0.16
C ILE A 6 -2.49 19.94 -1.57
N LYS A 7 -3.04 18.89 -2.20
CA LYS A 7 -2.63 18.46 -3.54
C LYS A 7 -3.38 19.23 -4.62
N MET A 8 -2.66 20.02 -5.41
CA MET A 8 -3.21 20.64 -6.62
C MET A 8 -2.64 20.00 -7.89
N ARG A 9 -3.46 19.87 -8.93
CA ARG A 9 -3.00 19.38 -10.24
C ARG A 9 -2.32 20.51 -11.03
N ALA A 10 -1.26 20.19 -11.75
CA ALA A 10 -0.52 21.17 -12.57
C ALA A 10 -1.38 21.76 -13.71
N ASP A 11 -2.32 20.98 -14.23
CA ASP A 11 -3.25 21.34 -15.31
C ASP A 11 -4.54 21.99 -14.78
N LEU A 12 -4.64 22.29 -13.47
CA LEU A 12 -5.89 22.83 -12.90
C LEU A 12 -6.31 24.14 -13.57
N HIS A 13 -5.35 25.02 -13.87
CA HIS A 13 -5.60 26.31 -14.50
C HIS A 13 -6.19 26.20 -15.92
N THR A 14 -6.01 25.07 -16.62
CA THR A 14 -6.61 24.80 -17.95
C THR A 14 -7.82 23.88 -17.89
N HIS A 15 -8.21 23.40 -16.70
CA HIS A 15 -9.31 22.46 -16.55
C HIS A 15 -10.64 23.07 -17.02
N PRO A 16 -11.48 22.33 -17.80
CA PRO A 16 -12.72 22.88 -18.37
C PRO A 16 -13.68 23.49 -17.33
N LYS A 17 -13.74 22.92 -16.11
CA LYS A 17 -14.53 23.49 -15.01
C LYS A 17 -13.99 24.84 -14.53
N VAL A 18 -12.67 25.01 -14.45
CA VAL A 18 -12.04 26.31 -14.11
C VAL A 18 -12.33 27.33 -15.20
N VAL A 19 -12.28 26.93 -16.48
CA VAL A 19 -12.66 27.80 -17.61
C VAL A 19 -14.12 28.23 -17.52
N ARG A 20 -15.04 27.32 -17.17
CA ARG A 20 -16.46 27.66 -16.96
C ARG A 20 -16.66 28.62 -15.80
N MET A 21 -16.01 28.38 -14.66
CA MET A 21 -16.08 29.28 -13.51
C MET A 21 -15.52 30.67 -13.82
N ALA A 22 -14.36 30.73 -14.51
CA ALA A 22 -13.75 31.97 -14.96
C ALA A 22 -14.70 32.78 -15.86
N SER A 23 -15.37 32.09 -16.79
CA SER A 23 -16.38 32.71 -17.66
C SER A 23 -17.61 33.21 -16.90
N ALA A 24 -18.10 32.43 -15.91
CA ALA A 24 -19.28 32.79 -15.13
C ALA A 24 -19.03 33.99 -14.20
N LEU A 25 -17.85 34.04 -13.57
CA LEU A 25 -17.49 35.09 -12.62
C LEU A 25 -16.76 36.27 -13.26
N LYS A 26 -16.52 36.22 -14.59
CA LYS A 26 -15.76 37.24 -15.34
C LYS A 26 -14.40 37.56 -14.70
N ALA A 27 -13.71 36.51 -14.24
CA ALA A 27 -12.43 36.62 -13.56
C ALA A 27 -11.35 35.80 -14.26
N ASP A 28 -10.08 36.15 -14.01
CA ASP A 28 -8.95 35.40 -14.53
C ASP A 28 -8.83 34.02 -13.85
N ARG A 29 -8.14 33.10 -14.54
CA ARG A 29 -8.00 31.71 -14.10
C ARG A 29 -7.20 31.58 -12.80
N LEU A 30 -6.25 32.49 -12.52
CA LEU A 30 -5.47 32.43 -11.28
C LEU A 30 -6.33 32.83 -10.08
N ARG A 31 -7.20 33.82 -10.23
CA ARG A 31 -8.18 34.16 -9.18
C ARG A 31 -9.13 33.00 -8.88
N ILE A 32 -9.60 32.28 -9.90
CA ILE A 32 -10.39 31.05 -9.69
C ILE A 32 -9.58 30.00 -8.94
N VAL A 33 -8.34 29.73 -9.37
CA VAL A 33 -7.47 28.74 -8.75
C VAL A 33 -7.15 29.09 -7.29
N GLY A 34 -6.92 30.37 -6.98
CA GLY A 34 -6.73 30.85 -5.61
C GLY A 34 -7.98 30.67 -4.74
N GLY A 35 -9.16 30.99 -5.27
CA GLY A 35 -10.43 30.73 -4.58
C GLY A 35 -10.65 29.24 -4.31
N LEU A 36 -10.34 28.37 -5.29
CA LEU A 36 -10.45 26.92 -5.14
C LEU A 36 -9.49 26.39 -4.07
N HIS A 37 -8.25 26.87 -4.07
CA HIS A 37 -7.28 26.53 -3.03
C HIS A 37 -7.81 26.92 -1.64
N SER A 38 -8.33 28.14 -1.50
CA SER A 38 -8.88 28.62 -0.22
C SER A 38 -10.07 27.80 0.24
N ALA A 39 -11.02 27.50 -0.65
CA ALA A 39 -12.16 26.64 -0.35
C ALA A 39 -11.70 25.24 0.05
N TRP A 40 -10.78 24.63 -0.69
CA TRP A 40 -10.32 23.29 -0.39
C TRP A 40 -9.55 23.21 0.92
N CYS A 41 -8.77 24.24 1.29
CA CYS A 41 -8.14 24.32 2.60
C CYS A 41 -9.17 24.43 3.74
N LEU A 42 -10.26 25.18 3.55
CA LEU A 42 -11.33 25.25 4.54
C LEU A 42 -11.93 23.86 4.80
N PHE A 43 -12.32 23.15 3.74
CA PHE A 43 -12.84 21.78 3.87
C PHE A 43 -11.80 20.83 4.47
N ASP A 44 -10.53 20.96 4.12
CA ASP A 44 -9.47 20.10 4.65
C ASP A 44 -9.25 20.26 6.17
N VAL A 45 -9.41 21.48 6.68
CA VAL A 45 -9.22 21.79 8.11
C VAL A 45 -10.48 21.48 8.92
N HIS A 46 -11.65 21.82 8.39
CA HIS A 46 -12.91 21.82 9.14
C HIS A 46 -13.84 20.65 8.81
N SER A 47 -13.46 19.76 7.89
CA SER A 47 -14.25 18.61 7.51
C SER A 47 -13.44 17.32 7.49
N VAL A 48 -14.07 16.22 7.93
CA VAL A 48 -13.48 14.87 7.89
C VAL A 48 -13.95 14.11 6.65
N ASP A 49 -15.19 14.31 6.23
CA ASP A 49 -15.91 13.58 5.18
C ASP A 49 -16.34 14.46 3.99
N GLY A 50 -15.99 15.75 4.03
CA GLY A 50 -16.42 16.74 3.05
C GLY A 50 -17.73 17.44 3.40
N PHE A 51 -18.30 17.22 4.58
CA PHE A 51 -19.42 17.97 5.14
C PHE A 51 -18.93 19.14 6.00
N LEU A 52 -19.46 20.34 5.76
CA LEU A 52 -19.24 21.54 6.58
C LEU A 52 -20.59 22.01 7.14
N ASP A 53 -20.79 21.76 8.43
CA ASP A 53 -21.98 22.21 9.16
C ASP A 53 -21.94 23.72 9.43
N GLY A 54 -23.08 24.38 9.26
CA GLY A 54 -23.24 25.82 9.52
C GLY A 54 -22.50 26.76 8.56
N TYR A 55 -21.97 26.25 7.45
CA TYR A 55 -21.45 27.07 6.36
C TYR A 55 -22.49 27.16 5.26
N SER A 56 -22.87 28.38 4.86
CA SER A 56 -23.69 28.62 3.68
C SER A 56 -22.82 29.01 2.47
N ALA A 57 -23.41 29.01 1.28
CA ALA A 57 -22.76 29.53 0.09
C ALA A 57 -22.27 30.97 0.25
N GLU A 58 -23.02 31.80 0.98
CA GLU A 58 -22.70 33.20 1.24
C GLU A 58 -21.52 33.32 2.21
N THR A 59 -21.49 32.52 3.27
CA THR A 59 -20.37 32.47 4.21
C THR A 59 -19.06 32.06 3.51
N LEU A 60 -19.13 31.09 2.59
CA LEU A 60 -17.97 30.67 1.81
C LEU A 60 -17.47 31.80 0.88
N ASP A 61 -18.38 32.50 0.21
CA ASP A 61 -18.05 33.62 -0.66
C ASP A 61 -17.41 34.79 0.11
N ASP A 62 -17.93 35.11 1.30
CA ASP A 62 -17.41 36.14 2.19
C ASP A 62 -16.01 35.80 2.71
N LEU A 63 -15.79 34.54 3.12
CA LEU A 63 -14.49 34.05 3.57
C LEU A 63 -13.43 34.16 2.45
N ILE A 64 -13.80 33.83 1.21
CA ILE A 64 -12.90 33.90 0.06
C ILE A 64 -12.75 35.35 -0.44
N GLY A 65 -13.70 36.23 -0.14
CA GLY A 65 -13.77 37.58 -0.70
C GLY A 65 -14.11 37.57 -2.19
N PHE A 66 -14.92 36.60 -2.63
CA PHE A 66 -15.30 36.44 -4.03
C PHE A 66 -16.79 36.08 -4.18
N PRO A 67 -17.67 37.09 -4.32
CA PRO A 67 -19.10 36.87 -4.48
C PRO A 67 -19.47 35.98 -5.67
N GLY A 68 -20.37 35.02 -5.44
CA GLY A 68 -20.86 34.06 -6.42
C GLY A 68 -19.95 32.85 -6.62
N PHE A 69 -18.84 32.74 -5.90
CA PHE A 69 -17.84 31.69 -6.10
C PHE A 69 -18.36 30.30 -5.72
N ALA A 70 -19.03 30.17 -4.58
CA ALA A 70 -19.69 28.96 -4.11
C ALA A 70 -20.72 28.47 -5.12
N ARG A 71 -21.56 29.37 -5.64
CA ARG A 71 -22.53 29.03 -6.71
C ARG A 71 -21.84 28.57 -7.99
N ALA A 72 -20.72 29.19 -8.36
CA ALA A 72 -19.94 28.74 -9.51
C ALA A 72 -19.31 27.34 -9.27
N MET A 73 -18.87 27.03 -8.05
CA MET A 73 -18.41 25.68 -7.68
C MET A 73 -19.54 24.65 -7.74
N MET A 74 -20.74 25.03 -7.29
CA MET A 74 -21.94 24.17 -7.39
C MET A 74 -22.31 23.89 -8.84
N ALA A 75 -22.33 24.92 -9.70
CA ALA A 75 -22.66 24.77 -11.12
C ALA A 75 -21.71 23.83 -11.87
N VAL A 76 -20.47 23.69 -11.41
CA VAL A 76 -19.51 22.72 -11.98
C VAL A 76 -19.47 21.39 -11.22
N GLY A 77 -20.32 21.18 -10.21
CA GLY A 77 -20.40 19.95 -9.42
C GLY A 77 -19.15 19.70 -8.58
N TRP A 78 -18.60 20.75 -7.97
CA TRP A 78 -17.51 20.67 -7.00
C TRP A 78 -17.94 21.07 -5.58
N LEU A 79 -19.17 21.55 -5.44
CA LEU A 79 -19.81 21.89 -4.18
C LEU A 79 -21.28 21.51 -4.32
N GLU A 80 -21.91 21.11 -3.23
CA GLU A 80 -23.34 20.88 -3.09
C GLU A 80 -23.79 21.58 -1.81
N GLU A 81 -25.06 21.98 -1.76
CA GLU A 81 -25.67 22.65 -0.62
C GLU A 81 -26.76 21.75 -0.06
N ASP A 82 -26.74 21.55 1.26
CA ASP A 82 -27.72 20.77 2.00
C ASP A 82 -28.27 21.62 3.15
N GLY A 83 -29.28 22.43 2.84
CA GLY A 83 -29.86 23.37 3.79
C GLY A 83 -28.86 24.44 4.23
N GLU A 84 -28.45 24.39 5.50
CA GLU A 84 -27.47 25.31 6.11
C GLU A 84 -26.03 24.76 6.10
N SER A 85 -25.80 23.68 5.35
CA SER A 85 -24.49 23.01 5.25
C SER A 85 -23.98 22.95 3.83
N LEU A 86 -22.65 22.89 3.70
CA LEU A 86 -21.98 22.68 2.42
C LEU A 86 -21.36 21.29 2.36
N VAL A 87 -21.46 20.67 1.19
CA VAL A 87 -20.90 19.35 0.93
C VAL A 87 -19.96 19.42 -0.25
N MET A 88 -18.75 18.88 -0.11
CA MET A 88 -17.84 18.69 -1.24
C MET A 88 -18.00 17.26 -1.79
N PRO A 89 -18.70 17.08 -2.93
CA PRO A 89 -18.92 15.75 -3.48
C PRO A 89 -17.60 15.08 -3.87
N ARG A 90 -17.48 13.79 -3.56
CA ARG A 90 -16.26 12.98 -3.78
C ARG A 90 -15.04 13.51 -3.03
N PHE A 91 -15.22 14.08 -1.85
CA PHE A 91 -14.15 14.53 -0.95
C PHE A 91 -13.04 13.48 -0.79
N GLU A 92 -13.40 12.23 -0.49
CA GLU A 92 -12.48 11.09 -0.33
C GLU A 92 -11.61 10.80 -1.56
N ALA A 93 -12.05 11.20 -2.76
CA ALA A 93 -11.29 10.95 -3.97
C ALA A 93 -10.05 11.86 -4.10
N HIS A 94 -10.05 13.03 -3.44
CA HIS A 94 -9.03 14.06 -3.67
C HIS A 94 -8.47 14.67 -2.38
N ASN A 95 -9.34 14.99 -1.41
CA ASN A 95 -8.95 15.65 -0.16
C ASN A 95 -9.10 14.74 1.08
N GLY A 96 -9.67 13.54 0.95
CA GLY A 96 -9.68 12.58 2.06
C GLY A 96 -8.28 12.15 2.51
N GLN A 97 -8.14 11.81 3.79
CA GLN A 97 -6.89 11.31 4.37
C GLN A 97 -6.33 10.10 3.59
N SER A 98 -7.23 9.27 3.06
CA SER A 98 -6.92 8.13 2.19
C SER A 98 -6.31 8.55 0.83
N ALA A 99 -6.76 9.66 0.25
CA ALA A 99 -6.26 10.23 -0.99
C ALA A 99 -4.88 10.90 -0.82
N LYS A 100 -4.68 11.64 0.28
CA LYS A 100 -3.38 12.22 0.64
C LYS A 100 -2.29 11.15 0.77
N ARG A 101 -2.58 10.07 1.50
CA ARG A 101 -1.66 8.92 1.67
C ARG A 101 -1.32 8.25 0.33
N ARG A 102 -2.34 7.95 -0.49
CA ARG A 102 -2.13 7.36 -1.83
C ARG A 102 -1.27 8.24 -2.72
N ALA A 103 -1.44 9.57 -2.65
CA ALA A 103 -0.63 10.50 -3.42
C ALA A 103 0.84 10.50 -2.99
N GLN A 104 1.13 10.48 -1.69
CA GLN A 104 2.49 10.39 -1.16
C GLN A 104 3.15 9.06 -1.49
N ASP A 105 2.42 7.95 -1.37
CA ASP A 105 2.94 6.62 -1.72
C ASP A 105 3.26 6.50 -3.21
N ALA A 106 2.43 7.08 -4.07
CA ALA A 106 2.70 7.14 -5.50
C ALA A 106 3.96 7.96 -5.81
N ASP A 107 4.15 9.10 -5.15
CA ASP A 107 5.36 9.92 -5.34
C ASP A 107 6.62 9.22 -4.78
N ARG A 108 6.53 8.60 -3.59
CA ARG A 108 7.61 7.79 -3.02
C ARG A 108 8.01 6.66 -3.97
N LYS A 109 7.04 5.90 -4.50
CA LYS A 109 7.31 4.83 -5.48
C LYS A 109 7.92 5.37 -6.77
N ARG A 110 7.47 6.53 -7.26
CA ARG A 110 8.04 7.17 -8.45
C ARG A 110 9.49 7.60 -8.22
N ASN A 111 9.79 8.19 -7.07
CA ASN A 111 11.14 8.64 -6.71
C ASN A 111 12.11 7.46 -6.55
N VAL A 112 11.68 6.36 -5.94
CA VAL A 112 12.46 5.11 -5.87
C VAL A 112 12.80 4.60 -7.27
N ARG A 113 11.82 4.50 -8.18
CA ARG A 113 12.06 4.06 -9.57
C ARG A 113 13.03 4.98 -10.32
N LYS A 114 12.97 6.29 -10.07
CA LYS A 114 13.85 7.27 -10.69
C LYS A 114 15.30 7.15 -10.21
N ALA A 115 15.51 6.86 -8.92
CA ALA A 115 16.84 6.61 -8.35
C ALA A 115 17.46 5.29 -8.85
N SER A 116 16.63 4.24 -9.02
CA SER A 116 17.10 2.95 -9.57
C SER A 116 17.50 3.02 -11.04
N ALA A 117 16.94 3.95 -11.82
CA ALA A 117 17.25 4.09 -13.25
C ALA A 117 18.56 4.88 -13.53
N SER A 118 18.95 5.83 -12.68
CA SER A 118 20.13 6.67 -12.94
C SER A 118 21.48 5.98 -12.67
N GLU A 119 21.48 4.88 -11.91
CA GLU A 119 22.68 4.09 -11.61
C GLU A 119 22.94 2.96 -12.61
N ALA A 120 21.93 2.55 -13.38
CA ALA A 120 22.06 1.46 -14.35
C ALA A 120 22.87 1.86 -15.61
N ASP A 121 22.83 3.14 -16.01
CA ASP A 121 23.33 3.60 -17.31
C ASP A 121 24.80 4.10 -17.32
N LYS A 122 25.51 4.05 -16.19
CA LYS A 122 26.92 4.52 -16.11
C LYS A 122 27.97 3.46 -16.45
N LYS A 123 27.59 2.22 -16.76
CA LYS A 123 28.56 1.20 -17.18
C LYS A 123 28.53 1.02 -18.70
N ARG A 124 29.24 1.91 -19.41
CA ARG A 124 29.58 1.73 -20.82
C ARG A 124 30.41 0.45 -21.01
N THR A 125 30.06 -0.23 -22.08
CA THR A 125 30.47 -1.54 -22.59
C THR A 125 31.98 -1.64 -22.84
N ARG A 126 32.64 -2.67 -22.27
CA ARG A 126 33.87 -3.24 -22.84
C ARG A 126 33.51 -4.59 -23.46
N GLU A 127 33.66 -4.63 -24.77
CA GLU A 127 33.50 -5.77 -25.65
C GLU A 127 34.69 -6.74 -25.47
N GLU A 128 34.44 -8.02 -25.15
CA GLU A 128 34.72 -9.17 -26.04
C GLU A 128 34.65 -10.53 -25.30
N LYS A 129 34.02 -11.50 -25.99
CA LYS A 129 34.26 -12.96 -26.02
C LYS A 129 33.85 -13.89 -24.85
N ARG A 130 32.68 -14.51 -25.10
CA ARG A 130 32.44 -15.97 -25.25
C ARG A 130 32.70 -16.87 -24.03
N ARG A 131 31.62 -17.26 -23.37
CA ARG A 131 31.32 -18.64 -22.93
C ARG A 131 29.81 -18.80 -22.68
N GLU A 132 29.21 -19.53 -23.61
CA GLU A 132 28.18 -20.57 -23.48
C GLU A 132 26.90 -20.34 -22.65
N ASP A 133 25.81 -20.76 -23.29
CA ASP A 133 24.42 -20.79 -22.85
C ASP A 133 24.20 -21.39 -21.46
N LEU A 134 23.52 -20.64 -20.59
CA LEU A 134 22.53 -21.22 -19.66
C LEU A 134 21.25 -20.39 -19.68
N LYS A 135 20.26 -20.93 -20.37
CA LYS A 135 18.84 -20.68 -20.11
C LYS A 135 18.52 -21.27 -18.74
N ASP A 136 18.06 -20.45 -17.81
CA ASP A 136 17.02 -20.90 -16.89
C ASP A 136 16.07 -19.74 -16.58
N LYS A 137 14.91 -19.79 -17.23
CA LYS A 137 13.77 -18.92 -16.95
C LYS A 137 12.80 -19.74 -16.12
N THR A 138 12.77 -19.52 -14.80
CA THR A 138 11.68 -20.00 -13.96
C THR A 138 10.55 -18.95 -14.00
N PRO A 139 9.29 -19.32 -14.28
CA PRO A 139 8.22 -18.35 -14.52
C PRO A 139 7.64 -17.77 -13.23
N HIS A 140 7.38 -16.47 -13.27
CA HIS A 140 6.50 -15.72 -12.36
C HIS A 140 5.10 -16.34 -12.23
N ILE A 141 4.49 -16.24 -11.05
CA ILE A 141 3.14 -15.68 -10.83
C ILE A 141 3.09 -15.16 -9.39
N GLY A 142 3.13 -13.85 -9.24
CA GLY A 142 2.75 -13.13 -8.02
C GLY A 142 1.58 -12.23 -8.38
N ASP A 143 0.37 -12.79 -8.42
CA ASP A 143 -0.85 -12.01 -8.63
C ASP A 143 -1.17 -11.22 -7.35
N GLU A 144 -1.14 -9.89 -7.49
CA GLU A 144 -1.53 -8.87 -6.51
C GLU A 144 -3.04 -8.85 -6.25
N LYS A 145 -3.63 -9.96 -5.79
CA LYS A 145 -5.03 -9.97 -5.34
C LYS A 145 -5.19 -10.68 -4.01
N ASN A 146 -4.93 -9.93 -2.94
CA ASN A 146 -5.72 -9.87 -1.70
C ASN A 146 -4.88 -9.16 -0.63
N GLN A 147 -4.98 -7.82 -0.59
CA GLN A 147 -4.48 -7.07 0.55
C GLN A 147 -5.48 -7.20 1.70
N PRO A 148 -5.03 -7.61 2.89
CA PRO A 148 -5.79 -7.43 4.12
C PRO A 148 -5.69 -5.96 4.55
N VAL A 149 -6.78 -5.44 5.09
CA VAL A 149 -6.85 -4.11 5.70
C VAL A 149 -5.79 -3.99 6.80
N ASP A 150 -4.73 -3.26 6.48
CA ASP A 150 -3.70 -2.86 7.43
C ASP A 150 -4.18 -1.61 8.16
N ASN A 151 -4.59 -1.77 9.41
CA ASN A 151 -4.88 -0.66 10.31
C ASN A 151 -3.59 -0.20 11.01
N SER A 152 -2.61 0.26 10.25
CA SER A 152 -1.38 0.86 10.78
C SER A 152 -1.16 2.25 10.21
N GLY A 153 -1.27 3.26 11.07
CA GLY A 153 -0.71 4.58 10.83
C GLY A 153 0.79 4.48 10.54
N GLY A 154 1.19 5.06 9.42
CA GLY A 154 2.57 5.11 8.93
C GLY A 154 3.34 6.29 9.51
N GLU A 155 3.58 6.29 10.82
CA GLU A 155 4.73 6.98 11.40
C GLU A 155 5.93 6.03 11.37
N GLU A 156 7.08 6.53 10.89
CA GLU A 156 8.38 5.91 11.15
C GLU A 156 8.60 5.90 12.67
N PRO A 157 8.89 4.75 13.29
CA PRO A 157 9.06 4.69 14.74
C PRO A 157 10.41 5.30 15.11
N ASP A 158 10.36 6.31 15.99
CA ASP A 158 11.53 6.84 16.69
C ASP A 158 12.18 5.70 17.51
N PRO A 159 13.48 5.39 17.31
CA PRO A 159 14.18 4.35 18.05
C PRO A 159 14.29 4.63 19.57
N HIS A 160 13.89 5.82 20.04
CA HIS A 160 13.90 6.22 21.45
C HIS A 160 12.53 6.50 22.06
N ALA A 161 11.41 6.12 21.42
CA ALA A 161 10.07 6.27 22.01
C ALA A 161 9.83 5.26 23.15
N THR A 162 10.40 5.56 24.32
CA THR A 162 10.09 4.92 25.60
C THR A 162 8.64 5.19 25.98
N ASN A 163 7.95 4.11 26.36
CA ASN A 163 6.59 4.01 26.90
C ASN A 163 6.03 5.24 27.64
N SER A 164 4.81 5.65 27.27
CA SER A 164 3.87 6.28 28.19
C SER A 164 2.51 5.56 28.11
N VAL A 165 2.21 4.84 29.20
CA VAL A 165 0.97 4.13 29.49
C VAL A 165 -0.15 5.14 29.78
N THR A 166 -1.33 4.95 29.19
CA THR A 166 -2.64 4.90 29.89
C THR A 166 -3.80 4.77 28.90
N ASP A 167 -4.29 3.55 28.70
CA ASP A 167 -5.66 3.19 29.07
C ASP A 167 -5.71 1.68 29.30
N GLY A 168 -6.46 1.23 30.31
CA GLY A 168 -6.37 -0.10 30.93
C GLY A 168 -6.77 -1.31 30.09
N TYR A 169 -6.30 -1.41 28.85
CA TYR A 169 -6.49 -2.57 27.97
C TYR A 169 -5.21 -3.40 27.93
N ALA A 170 -5.19 -4.52 28.66
CA ALA A 170 -4.17 -5.56 28.46
C ALA A 170 -4.49 -6.28 27.13
N PRO A 171 -3.66 -6.18 26.09
CA PRO A 171 -3.94 -6.85 24.82
C PRO A 171 -3.81 -8.38 24.99
N PRO A 172 -4.76 -9.17 24.47
CA PRO A 172 -4.70 -10.61 24.53
C PRO A 172 -3.70 -11.14 23.49
N GLY A 173 -2.46 -11.41 23.92
CA GLY A 173 -1.41 -11.99 23.06
C GLY A 173 -0.07 -12.04 23.78
N GLY A 174 0.20 -13.16 24.46
CA GLY A 174 1.41 -13.36 25.24
C GLY A 174 2.64 -13.57 24.36
N SER A 175 3.52 -12.58 24.30
CA SER A 175 4.97 -12.77 24.04
C SER A 175 5.83 -11.51 24.29
N GLY A 176 5.38 -10.56 25.12
CA GLY A 176 6.23 -9.49 25.66
C GLY A 176 6.79 -8.46 24.66
N TYR A 177 6.52 -8.59 23.35
CA TYR A 177 6.93 -7.61 22.35
C TYR A 177 5.96 -6.43 22.33
N LEU A 178 6.28 -5.38 23.08
CA LEU A 178 5.55 -4.11 23.05
C LEU A 178 6.01 -3.30 21.82
N GLY A 179 5.08 -3.00 20.91
CA GLY A 179 5.32 -2.16 19.73
C GLY A 179 5.67 -2.91 18.44
N LYS A 180 6.15 -2.16 17.44
CA LYS A 180 6.59 -2.72 16.14
C LYS A 180 8.01 -3.28 16.27
N PHE A 181 8.25 -4.46 15.73
CA PHE A 181 9.57 -5.08 15.70
C PHE A 181 9.85 -5.78 14.37
N THR A 182 11.12 -5.83 13.99
CA THR A 182 11.61 -6.62 12.85
C THR A 182 11.66 -8.10 13.24
N MET A 183 11.45 -9.01 12.29
CA MET A 183 11.33 -10.45 12.55
C MET A 183 12.62 -11.03 13.21
N PRO A 184 12.59 -11.44 14.50
CA PRO A 184 13.73 -12.06 15.15
C PRO A 184 13.78 -13.57 14.88
N ASP A 185 14.97 -14.18 14.98
CA ASP A 185 15.18 -15.62 14.75
C ASP A 185 14.41 -16.51 15.74
N SER A 186 14.16 -16.01 16.95
CA SER A 186 13.45 -16.72 18.01
C SER A 186 11.97 -16.36 18.09
N TRP A 187 11.40 -15.79 17.03
CA TRP A 187 9.98 -15.41 17.02
C TRP A 187 9.08 -16.63 17.02
N THR A 188 8.04 -16.61 17.85
CA THR A 188 7.02 -17.64 17.92
C THR A 188 5.63 -17.02 17.90
N PRO A 189 4.65 -17.61 17.18
CA PRO A 189 3.26 -17.18 17.27
C PRO A 189 2.67 -17.52 18.64
N ASP A 190 1.49 -16.98 18.94
CA ASP A 190 0.82 -17.27 20.21
C ASP A 190 0.43 -18.76 20.33
N PRO A 191 0.38 -19.34 21.54
CA PRO A 191 -0.05 -20.73 21.73
C PRO A 191 -1.46 -21.02 21.17
N ASP A 192 -2.35 -20.02 21.16
CA ASP A 192 -3.70 -20.11 20.60
C ASP A 192 -3.79 -19.68 19.12
N PHE A 193 -2.68 -19.64 18.40
CA PHE A 193 -2.60 -19.14 17.02
C PHE A 193 -3.64 -19.76 16.08
N THR A 194 -3.87 -21.07 16.16
CA THR A 194 -4.86 -21.77 15.32
C THR A 194 -6.29 -21.23 15.52
N LYS A 195 -6.66 -20.89 16.76
CA LYS A 195 -7.95 -20.25 17.08
C LYS A 195 -8.00 -18.82 16.54
N ARG A 196 -6.92 -18.05 16.71
CA ARG A 196 -6.82 -16.66 16.21
C ARG A 196 -6.86 -16.60 14.68
N ALA A 197 -6.20 -17.53 14.00
CA ALA A 197 -6.23 -17.65 12.55
C ALA A 197 -7.66 -17.90 12.02
N ALA A 198 -8.44 -18.74 12.71
CA ALA A 198 -9.84 -18.99 12.36
C ALA A 198 -10.70 -17.71 12.46
N LEU A 199 -10.46 -16.85 13.46
CA LEU A 199 -11.14 -15.54 13.59
C LEU A 199 -10.82 -14.60 12.42
N TRP A 200 -9.62 -14.72 11.83
CA TRP A 200 -9.25 -13.97 10.62
C TRP A 200 -9.70 -14.63 9.31
N GLY A 201 -10.56 -15.66 9.39
CA GLY A 201 -11.07 -16.38 8.22
C GLY A 201 -10.08 -17.38 7.63
N VAL A 202 -8.99 -17.71 8.32
CA VAL A 202 -7.99 -18.69 7.88
C VAL A 202 -8.15 -19.98 8.69
N ASN A 203 -8.76 -20.99 8.07
CA ASN A 203 -8.98 -22.27 8.72
C ASN A 203 -7.80 -23.24 8.53
N LEU A 204 -6.93 -23.34 9.54
CA LEU A 204 -5.78 -24.23 9.54
C LEU A 204 -6.17 -25.59 10.13
N LYS A 205 -6.21 -26.64 9.29
CA LYS A 205 -6.56 -28.02 9.70
C LYS A 205 -5.50 -28.70 10.60
N THR A 206 -4.27 -28.22 10.53
CA THR A 206 -3.10 -28.74 11.24
C THR A 206 -2.34 -27.54 11.79
N ASP A 207 -1.68 -27.69 12.93
CA ASP A 207 -0.85 -26.63 13.50
C ASP A 207 0.29 -26.21 12.55
N VAL A 208 0.84 -25.02 12.79
CA VAL A 208 1.96 -24.51 11.98
C VAL A 208 3.18 -25.38 12.23
N THR A 209 3.75 -25.93 11.16
CA THR A 209 4.95 -26.76 11.27
C THR A 209 6.18 -25.88 11.55
N PRO A 210 7.19 -26.39 12.26
CA PRO A 210 8.44 -25.65 12.47
C PRO A 210 9.13 -25.24 11.16
N PHE A 211 8.94 -26.01 10.09
CA PHE A 211 9.47 -25.69 8.76
C PHE A 211 8.77 -24.50 8.12
N GLU A 212 7.43 -24.44 8.15
CA GLU A 212 6.66 -23.29 7.65
C GLU A 212 6.98 -22.02 8.44
N LEU A 213 7.20 -22.14 9.75
CA LEU A 213 7.62 -21.03 10.59
C LEU A 213 9.03 -20.54 10.24
N ALA A 214 9.99 -21.46 10.06
CA ALA A 214 11.37 -21.11 9.71
C ALA A 214 11.48 -20.45 8.33
N ASP A 215 10.73 -20.93 7.34
CA ASP A 215 10.67 -20.33 6.00
C ASP A 215 10.12 -18.89 6.07
N PHE A 216 9.05 -18.70 6.84
CA PHE A 216 8.47 -17.38 7.08
C PHE A 216 9.46 -16.43 7.78
N ILE A 217 10.13 -16.87 8.84
CA ILE A 217 11.13 -16.08 9.56
C ILE A 217 12.27 -15.69 8.63
N THR A 218 12.80 -16.64 7.85
CA THR A 218 13.94 -16.41 6.94
C THR A 218 13.62 -15.33 5.90
N TYR A 219 12.44 -15.41 5.28
CA TYR A 219 11.99 -14.42 4.30
C TYR A 219 11.84 -13.03 4.93
N TRP A 220 11.12 -12.93 6.05
CA TRP A 220 10.82 -11.62 6.66
C TRP A 220 12.01 -11.00 7.38
N LYS A 221 12.97 -11.81 7.83
CA LYS A 221 14.27 -11.34 8.31
C LYS A 221 15.05 -10.66 7.20
N ALA A 222 15.09 -11.25 6.00
CA ALA A 222 15.76 -10.66 4.85
C ALA A 222 15.07 -9.38 4.35
N GLU A 223 13.74 -9.32 4.46
CA GLU A 223 12.94 -8.15 4.07
C GLU A 223 13.14 -6.93 4.99
N GLY A 224 13.46 -7.15 6.28
CA GLY A 224 13.84 -6.09 7.23
C GLY A 224 12.69 -5.16 7.68
N LYS A 225 11.44 -5.47 7.38
CA LYS A 225 10.27 -4.66 7.77
C LYS A 225 9.86 -4.90 9.23
N ALA A 226 9.35 -3.86 9.89
CA ALA A 226 8.86 -3.94 11.27
C ALA A 226 7.32 -3.88 11.33
N PHE A 227 6.72 -4.80 12.09
CA PHE A 227 5.28 -4.87 12.34
C PHE A 227 5.01 -5.22 13.80
N HIS A 228 3.77 -5.00 14.26
CA HIS A 228 3.31 -5.48 15.56
C HIS A 228 3.14 -7.00 15.55
N HIS A 229 3.18 -7.60 16.75
CA HIS A 229 3.02 -9.06 16.92
C HIS A 229 1.77 -9.62 16.24
N ASP A 230 0.63 -8.97 16.40
CA ASP A 230 -0.63 -9.41 15.78
C ASP A 230 -0.60 -9.37 14.25
N GLN A 231 0.08 -8.38 13.69
CA GLN A 231 0.24 -8.25 12.24
C GLN A 231 1.15 -9.35 11.70
N TRP A 232 2.19 -9.72 12.45
CA TRP A 232 3.04 -10.85 12.13
C TRP A 232 2.26 -12.16 12.13
N GLN A 233 1.41 -12.38 13.13
CA GLN A 233 0.56 -13.56 13.20
C GLN A 233 -0.43 -13.61 12.02
N GLN A 234 -1.07 -12.50 11.65
CA GLN A 234 -1.96 -12.49 10.48
C GLN A 234 -1.23 -12.77 9.16
N LYS A 235 0.01 -12.27 9.01
CA LYS A 235 0.86 -12.54 7.84
C LYS A 235 1.27 -14.01 7.80
N LEU A 236 1.64 -14.59 8.94
CA LEU A 236 1.94 -16.02 9.07
C LEU A 236 0.73 -16.86 8.66
N ALA A 237 -0.47 -16.53 9.16
CA ALA A 237 -1.69 -17.29 8.85
C ALA A 237 -1.97 -17.35 7.34
N ARG A 238 -1.89 -16.20 6.65
CA ARG A 238 -2.06 -16.13 5.19
C ARG A 238 -0.94 -16.83 4.43
N SER A 239 0.30 -16.73 4.90
CA SER A 239 1.45 -17.40 4.30
C SER A 239 1.30 -18.92 4.34
N VAL A 240 0.88 -19.46 5.49
CA VAL A 240 0.63 -20.89 5.71
C VAL A 240 -0.57 -21.36 4.90
N GLN A 241 -1.62 -20.55 4.80
CA GLN A 241 -2.76 -20.86 3.94
C GLN A 241 -2.34 -20.98 2.47
N LEU A 242 -1.48 -20.07 2.00
CA LEU A 242 -0.99 -20.05 0.63
C LEU A 242 0.02 -21.17 0.35
N SER A 243 0.89 -21.53 1.30
CA SER A 243 1.81 -22.65 1.15
C SER A 243 1.07 -23.98 1.04
N ARG A 244 -0.02 -24.15 1.81
CA ARG A 244 -0.84 -25.37 1.84
C ARG A 244 -1.85 -25.48 0.69
N SER A 245 -2.27 -24.36 0.11
CA SER A 245 -3.15 -24.36 -1.06
C SER A 245 -2.40 -24.65 -2.36
N LYS A 246 -1.07 -24.51 -2.37
CA LYS A 246 -0.23 -24.93 -3.49
C LYS A 246 -0.18 -26.47 -3.52
N PRO A 247 -0.47 -27.11 -4.66
CA PRO A 247 -0.29 -28.55 -4.80
C PRO A 247 1.17 -28.89 -4.55
N ALA A 248 1.43 -30.00 -3.84
CA ALA A 248 2.77 -30.49 -3.62
C ALA A 248 3.49 -30.56 -4.97
N ARG A 249 4.55 -29.78 -5.11
CA ARG A 249 5.42 -29.85 -6.30
C ARG A 249 5.94 -31.28 -6.32
N THR A 250 5.44 -32.09 -7.25
CA THR A 250 6.00 -33.40 -7.57
C THR A 250 7.51 -33.17 -7.64
N GLN A 251 8.29 -33.95 -6.88
CA GLN A 251 9.75 -33.91 -6.96
C GLN A 251 10.10 -33.82 -8.45
N GLN A 252 10.64 -32.68 -8.88
CA GLN A 252 11.11 -32.56 -10.25
C GLN A 252 12.08 -33.72 -10.43
N ARG A 253 11.78 -34.61 -11.39
CA ARG A 253 12.72 -35.63 -11.81
C ARG A 253 14.05 -34.91 -12.00
N ASP A 254 15.06 -35.35 -11.28
CA ASP A 254 16.40 -34.78 -11.40
C ASP A 254 16.78 -34.87 -12.88
N VAL A 255 16.91 -33.72 -13.53
CA VAL A 255 17.17 -33.64 -14.97
C VAL A 255 18.56 -34.20 -15.29
N ASN A 256 19.39 -34.43 -14.27
CA ASN A 256 20.71 -35.06 -14.35
C ASN A 256 20.72 -36.55 -13.95
N ALA A 257 19.58 -37.17 -13.62
CA ALA A 257 19.52 -38.61 -13.42
C ALA A 257 19.65 -39.32 -14.78
N VAL A 258 20.88 -39.72 -15.12
CA VAL A 258 21.16 -40.56 -16.30
C VAL A 258 20.48 -41.91 -16.08
N PRO A 259 19.56 -42.35 -16.96
CA PRO A 259 19.02 -43.70 -16.90
C PRO A 259 20.17 -44.69 -17.12
N GLU A 260 20.36 -45.64 -16.20
CA GLU A 260 21.28 -46.75 -16.46
C GLU A 260 20.80 -47.47 -17.74
N PRO A 261 21.67 -47.68 -18.73
CA PRO A 261 21.29 -48.39 -19.95
C PRO A 261 20.92 -49.83 -19.61
N ASP A 262 19.75 -50.23 -20.10
CA ASP A 262 19.24 -51.60 -20.00
C ASP A 262 20.30 -52.57 -20.54
N SER A 263 20.71 -53.51 -19.69
CA SER A 263 21.77 -54.48 -19.97
C SER A 263 21.22 -55.78 -20.56
N GLU A 264 19.96 -55.82 -20.98
CA GLU A 264 19.38 -56.98 -21.64
C GLU A 264 19.64 -56.94 -23.16
N ILE A 265 20.59 -57.77 -23.61
CA ILE A 265 20.81 -58.06 -25.03
C ILE A 265 19.58 -58.81 -25.57
N PRO A 266 18.89 -58.29 -26.60
CA PRO A 266 17.73 -58.95 -27.17
C PRO A 266 18.08 -60.34 -27.71
N PRO A 267 17.24 -61.37 -27.47
CA PRO A 267 17.48 -62.72 -27.98
C PRO A 267 17.47 -62.70 -29.52
N GLY A 268 18.64 -62.90 -30.12
CA GLY A 268 18.83 -62.91 -31.57
C GLY A 268 20.11 -62.21 -32.06
N PHE A 269 20.75 -61.40 -31.21
CA PHE A 269 22.09 -60.86 -31.48
C PHE A 269 23.16 -61.76 -30.84
N ARG A 270 23.53 -62.82 -31.54
CA ARG A 270 24.83 -63.49 -31.34
C ARG A 270 25.54 -63.54 -32.70
N GLY A 271 26.80 -63.07 -32.72
CA GLY A 271 27.78 -63.57 -33.67
C GLY A 271 28.18 -65.00 -33.32
#